data_AF-A0A7V8CXJ0-F1
#
_entry.id   AF-A0A7V8CXJ0-F1
#
_cell.length_a   1.000
_cell.length_b   1.000
_cell.length_c   1.000
_cell.angle_alpha   90.00
_cell.angle_beta   90.00
_cell.angle_gamma   90.00
#
_symmetry.space_group_name_H-M   'P 1'
#
loop_
_entity.id
_entity.type
_entity.pdbx_description
1 polymer ?
#
loop_
_entity_poly.entity_id
_entity_poly.type
_entity_poly.pdbx_seq_one_letter_code
_entity_poly.pdbx_strand_id
1 'polypeptide(L)'
;MKPPFDGVVLCADGLCGYMMAIILDPTQKHITHLVVRELGFVETERLVPVELVEEGTAAHLHLRCTKEALTALPPFVSHGALDIERRLS
;
A
#
# COMPACT_ATOMS: atom_id res chain seq x y z
N MET A 1 10.28 5.23 11.51
CA MET A 1 9.51 6.21 10.72
C MET A 1 8.03 5.87 10.90
N LYS A 2 7.23 6.77 11.49
CA LYS A 2 5.77 6.58 11.56
C LYS A 2 5.23 6.69 10.12
N PRO A 3 4.43 5.73 9.64
CA PRO A 3 3.91 5.81 8.30
C PRO A 3 3.06 7.08 8.13
N PRO A 4 3.04 7.67 6.93
CA PRO A 4 2.29 8.90 6.68
C PRO A 4 0.77 8.70 6.81
N PHE A 5 0.30 7.44 6.79
CA PHE A 5 -1.08 7.07 7.03
C PHE A 5 -1.18 6.22 8.29
N ASP A 6 -2.13 6.57 9.17
CA ASP A 6 -2.47 5.79 10.37
C ASP A 6 -3.40 4.60 10.05
N GLY A 7 -3.55 4.28 8.76
CA GLY A 7 -4.43 3.23 8.25
C GLY A 7 -3.88 1.85 8.52
N VAL A 8 -4.48 1.11 9.44
CA VAL A 8 -4.24 -0.33 9.56
C VAL A 8 -4.88 -1.06 8.38
N VAL A 9 -4.25 -2.15 7.96
CA VAL A 9 -4.75 -2.98 6.86
C VAL A 9 -5.16 -4.35 7.41
N LEU A 10 -6.39 -4.73 7.11
CA LEU A 10 -6.99 -6.00 7.48
C LEU A 10 -7.18 -6.82 6.20
N CYS A 11 -6.62 -8.02 6.17
CA CYS A 11 -7.01 -9.05 5.21
C CYS A 11 -8.31 -9.73 5.67
N ALA A 12 -8.86 -10.62 4.83
CA ALA A 12 -10.05 -11.42 5.16
C ALA A 12 -9.85 -12.29 6.42
N ASP A 13 -8.61 -12.59 6.77
CA ASP A 13 -8.15 -13.35 7.94
C ASP A 13 -7.51 -12.45 9.03
N GLY A 14 -7.80 -11.15 8.99
CA GLY A 14 -7.48 -10.17 10.04
C GLY A 14 -6.26 -9.28 9.75
N LEU A 15 -5.72 -8.66 10.81
CA LEU A 15 -4.65 -7.66 10.69
C LEU A 15 -3.43 -8.22 9.94
N CYS A 16 -3.04 -7.50 8.88
CA CYS A 16 -2.00 -7.92 7.96
C CYS A 16 -0.93 -6.86 7.70
N GLY A 17 -1.18 -5.59 8.02
CA GLY A 17 -0.21 -4.55 7.71
C GLY A 17 -0.64 -3.12 8.01
N TYR A 18 0.12 -2.19 7.43
CA TYR A 18 -0.15 -0.76 7.46
C TYR A 18 -0.05 -0.16 6.06
N MET A 19 -0.82 0.90 5.83
CA MET A 19 -0.82 1.63 4.56
C MET A 19 0.36 2.61 4.48
N MET A 20 1.23 2.45 3.48
CA MET A 20 2.42 3.30 3.30
C MET A 20 2.22 4.39 2.25
N ALA A 21 1.56 4.07 1.14
CA ALA A 21 1.37 4.99 0.02
C ALA A 21 0.20 4.58 -0.89
N ILE A 22 -0.20 5.49 -1.78
CA ILE A 22 -1.08 5.23 -2.91
C ILE A 22 -0.31 5.46 -4.21
N ILE A 23 -0.60 4.66 -5.23
CA ILE A 23 -0.05 4.81 -6.57
C ILE A 23 -1.19 5.25 -7.49
N LEU A 24 -0.98 6.40 -8.11
CA LEU A 24 -1.89 6.99 -9.08
C LEU A 24 -1.37 6.68 -10.49
N ASP A 25 -2.26 6.29 -11.40
CA ASP A 25 -1.96 6.37 -12.84
C ASP A 25 -1.92 7.87 -13.21
N PRO A 26 -0.76 8.41 -13.65
CA PRO A 26 -0.63 9.84 -13.96
C PRO A 26 -1.42 10.24 -15.22
N THR A 27 -1.74 9.29 -16.09
CA THR A 27 -2.46 9.50 -17.35
C THR A 27 -3.96 9.47 -17.11
N GLN A 28 -4.44 8.48 -16.36
CA GLN A 28 -5.87 8.26 -16.09
C GLN A 28 -6.37 8.95 -14.82
N LYS A 29 -5.46 9.48 -13.99
CA LYS A 29 -5.74 10.20 -12.74
C LYS A 29 -6.60 9.41 -11.74
N HIS A 30 -6.48 8.08 -11.74
CA HIS A 30 -7.11 7.22 -10.75
C HIS A 30 -6.07 6.43 -9.95
N ILE A 31 -6.48 5.91 -8.80
CA ILE A 31 -5.66 5.00 -7.99
C ILE A 31 -5.66 3.63 -8.67
N THR A 32 -4.48 3.06 -8.90
CA THR A 32 -4.34 1.69 -9.43
C THR A 32 -3.87 0.72 -8.37
N HIS A 33 -2.97 1.16 -7.50
CA HIS A 33 -2.36 0.32 -6.47
C HIS A 33 -2.20 1.09 -5.16
N LEU A 34 -2.13 0.33 -4.08
CA LEU A 34 -1.75 0.78 -2.75
C LEU A 34 -0.42 0.11 -2.38
N VAL A 35 0.35 0.76 -1.53
CA VAL A 35 1.55 0.17 -0.93
C VAL A 35 1.22 -0.20 0.50
N VAL A 36 1.28 -1.50 0.81
CA VAL A 36 1.01 -2.05 2.14
C VAL A 36 2.29 -2.66 2.69
N ARG A 37 2.71 -2.22 3.89
CA ARG A 37 3.78 -2.90 4.62
C ARG A 37 3.20 -4.07 5.39
N GLU A 38 3.65 -5.28 5.08
CA GLU A 38 3.19 -6.49 5.76
C GLU A 38 3.69 -6.56 7.21
N LEU A 39 2.84 -7.06 8.11
CA LEU A 39 3.20 -7.43 9.47
C LEU A 39 3.73 -8.86 9.46
N GLY A 40 5.03 -9.04 9.67
CA GLY A 40 5.67 -10.34 9.64
C GLY A 40 7.13 -10.29 10.10
N PHE A 41 7.84 -11.42 10.00
CA PHE A 41 9.26 -11.49 10.36
C PHE A 41 10.16 -10.65 9.44
N VAL A 42 9.75 -10.53 8.16
CA VAL A 42 10.34 -9.61 7.19
C VAL A 42 9.24 -8.61 6.80
N GLU A 43 9.40 -7.35 7.22
CA GLU A 43 8.44 -6.30 6.90
C GLU A 43 8.62 -5.81 5.45
N THR A 44 8.09 -6.55 4.48
CA THR A 44 8.13 -6.19 3.06
C THR A 44 6.97 -5.26 2.70
N GLU A 45 7.24 -4.26 1.87
CA GLU A 45 6.20 -3.44 1.25
C GLU A 45 5.68 -4.15 -0.02
N ARG A 46 4.36 -4.26 -0.15
CA ARG A 46 3.68 -4.98 -1.22
C ARG A 46 2.87 -4.02 -2.08
N LEU A 47 2.92 -4.25 -3.39
CA LEU A 47 2.02 -3.61 -4.36
C LEU A 47 0.67 -4.31 -4.34
N VAL A 48 -0.34 -3.64 -3.79
CA VAL A 48 -1.71 -4.15 -3.67
C VAL A 48 -2.58 -3.51 -4.75
N PRO A 49 -3.10 -4.28 -5.72
CA PRO A 49 -4.06 -3.76 -6.70
C PRO A 49 -5.30 -3.20 -6.00
N VAL A 50 -5.80 -2.05 -6.46
CA VAL A 50 -6.98 -1.39 -5.87
C VAL A 50 -8.20 -2.29 -5.94
N GLU A 51 -8.23 -3.22 -6.90
CA GLU A 51 -9.29 -4.18 -7.01
C GLU A 51 -9.42 -4.96 -5.71
N LEU A 52 -8.33 -5.41 -5.07
CA LEU A 52 -8.38 -6.21 -3.84
C LEU A 52 -8.95 -5.47 -2.62
N VAL A 53 -9.15 -4.16 -2.71
CA VAL A 53 -9.82 -3.38 -1.67
C VAL A 53 -11.29 -3.73 -1.67
N GLU A 54 -11.77 -4.13 -0.50
CA GLU A 54 -13.20 -4.33 -0.24
C GLU A 54 -13.81 -3.04 0.28
N GLU A 55 -13.18 -2.44 1.31
CA GLU A 55 -13.60 -1.19 1.93
C GLU A 55 -12.39 -0.38 2.39
N GLY A 56 -12.50 0.95 2.40
CA GLY A 56 -11.43 1.84 2.82
C GLY A 56 -11.96 3.08 3.53
N THR A 57 -11.40 3.38 4.68
CA THR A 57 -11.63 4.60 5.46
C THR A 57 -10.29 5.28 5.75
N ALA A 58 -10.31 6.49 6.32
CA ALA A 58 -9.08 7.17 6.73
C ALA A 58 -8.28 6.41 7.81
N ALA A 59 -8.91 5.47 8.53
CA ALA A 59 -8.30 4.74 9.65
C ALA A 59 -8.08 3.25 9.38
N HIS A 60 -8.82 2.63 8.46
CA HIS A 60 -8.78 1.20 8.20
C HIS A 60 -8.98 0.90 6.72
N LEU A 61 -8.24 -0.08 6.21
CA LEU A 61 -8.38 -0.64 4.86
C LEU A 61 -8.66 -2.14 4.96
N HIS A 62 -9.72 -2.61 4.32
CA HIS A 62 -10.09 -4.02 4.26
C HIS A 62 -9.76 -4.58 2.87
N LEU A 63 -8.97 -5.65 2.85
CA LEU A 63 -8.64 -6.40 1.66
C LEU A 63 -9.40 -7.72 1.67
N ARG A 64 -9.96 -8.11 0.52
CA ARG A 64 -10.67 -9.39 0.38
C ARG A 64 -9.75 -10.61 0.28
N CYS A 65 -8.43 -10.44 0.32
CA CYS A 65 -7.45 -11.53 0.23
C CYS A 65 -6.96 -11.96 1.63
N THR A 66 -6.32 -13.12 1.73
CA THR A 66 -5.66 -13.58 2.97
C THR A 66 -4.26 -12.99 3.10
N LYS A 67 -3.64 -13.11 4.29
CA LYS A 67 -2.24 -12.72 4.52
C LYS A 67 -1.27 -13.46 3.61
N GLU A 68 -1.49 -14.75 3.36
CA GLU A 68 -0.63 -15.53 2.45
C GLU A 68 -0.69 -14.99 1.03
N ALA A 69 -1.88 -14.61 0.56
CA ALA A 69 -2.05 -14.01 -0.75
C ALA A 69 -1.40 -12.62 -0.83
N LEU A 70 -1.47 -11.82 0.25
CA LEU A 70 -0.76 -10.54 0.35
C LEU A 70 0.75 -10.71 0.22
N THR A 71 1.35 -11.67 0.94
CA THR A 71 2.79 -11.95 0.89
C THR A 71 3.24 -12.50 -0.48
N ALA A 72 2.33 -13.08 -1.26
CA ALA A 72 2.63 -13.50 -2.63
C ALA A 72 2.64 -12.33 -3.65
N LEU A 73 2.16 -11.14 -3.28
CA LEU A 73 2.14 -9.99 -4.19
C LEU A 73 3.55 -9.46 -4.47
N PRO A 74 3.75 -8.79 -5.62
CA PRO A 74 5.04 -8.19 -5.95
C PRO A 74 5.52 -7.23 -4.85
N PRO A 75 6.81 -7.29 -4.47
CA PRO A 75 7.37 -6.31 -3.57
C PRO A 75 7.36 -4.93 -4.24
N PHE A 76 7.07 -3.89 -3.45
CA PHE A 76 7.26 -2.52 -3.87
C PHE A 76 8.75 -2.17 -3.81
N VAL A 77 9.32 -1.88 -4.97
CA VAL A 77 10.70 -1.39 -5.08
C VAL A 77 10.64 0.03 -5.62
N SER A 78 10.81 1.00 -4.73
CA SER A 78 10.99 2.40 -5.14
C SER A 78 12.37 2.52 -5.77
N HIS A 79 12.40 2.76 -7.08
CA HIS A 79 13.61 3.24 -7.73
C HIS A 79 13.77 4.67 -7.25
N GLY A 80 14.79 4.90 -6.40
CA GLY A 80 14.95 6.10 -5.59
C GLY A 80 14.38 7.36 -6.23
N ALA A 81 13.52 8.05 -5.47
CA ALA A 81 12.94 9.32 -5.84
C ALA A 81 14.04 10.22 -6.41
N LEU A 82 14.03 10.42 -7.72
CA LEU A 82 14.64 11.62 -8.28
C LEU A 82 13.90 12.77 -7.62
N ASP A 83 14.59 13.48 -6.73
CA ASP A 83 14.18 14.72 -6.09
C ASP A 83 13.18 15.51 -6.94
N ILE A 84 11.89 15.40 -6.60
CA ILE A 84 10.85 16.27 -7.16
C ILE A 84 10.82 17.60 -6.39
N GLU A 85 11.84 17.91 -5.58
CA GLU A 85 11.99 19.21 -4.90
C GLU A 85 12.62 20.31 -5.77
N ARG A 86 12.88 20.08 -7.06
CA ARG A 86 13.47 21.12 -7.95
C ARG A 86 12.59 21.49 -9.14
N ARG A 87 11.32 21.85 -8.91
CA ARG A 87 10.55 22.62 -9.92
C ARG A 87 9.48 23.56 -9.36
N LEU A 88 9.71 24.18 -8.21
CA LEU A 88 9.00 25.40 -7.81
C LEU A 88 9.99 26.37 -7.16
N SER A 89 10.78 27.05 -8.00
CA SER A 89 11.37 28.36 -7.73
C SER A 89 11.67 29.05 -9.05
#